data_AF-S7WBW1-F1
#
_entry.id   AF-S7WBW1-F1
#
_cell.length_a   1.000
_cell.length_b   1.000
_cell.length_c   1.000
_cell.angle_alpha   90.00
_cell.angle_beta   90.00
_cell.angle_gamma   90.00
#
_symmetry.space_group_name_H-M   'P 1'
#
loop_
_entity.id
_entity.type
_entity.pdbx_description
1 polymer ?
#
loop_
_entity_poly.entity_id
_entity_poly.type
_entity_poly.pdbx_seq_one_letter_code
_entity_poly.pdbx_strand_id
1 'polypeptide(L)'
;HCFLTSIPYDISKLINLETFKAQCNELIILENVFTGLTSLKVLNLSINQITTIERSIFDIITLEKLIIYANSLELLPSNINNMRNRNLQIELFDNPLRLRLDEDPDNPELIFFEDVNQDILKNIGYDAIIMFQETGIEIKRGYTNMDLNVKAYYEELNIPADERLNLEEIKLCQAVEPGNHIKNQAQIEKTLEHIFREIDICYKEEKMNFLIRRINDYYFQDRNIIKTENPTKEYKKRNSIIDYFEFIIDEIYIMSIANKKKYAGEIIDNMVSDLNFEVKDSKDKNVTCLDGQGQIYISTYLNIIPDNRSMNAKEKIKRIITSLKEDILKKITAPGNEEEEEVEIFIKWKYILSEELGFQKETNLYAYLDKSDRTELYDKKYIVEQFFREFTLQRIRDEINKHLKIERLGNELYDQLNEYINYIYGRNEQRSKPFGIVDDGKFFQLQDEDVRKLLKPMGYLFIKKK
;
A
#
# COMPACT_ATOMS: atom_id res chain seq x y z
N HIS A 1 -31.97 24.71 -11.76
CA HIS A 1 -33.18 24.35 -12.54
C HIS A 1 -33.54 25.47 -13.50
N CYS A 2 -32.93 25.46 -14.67
CA CYS A 2 -33.26 26.39 -15.75
C CYS A 2 -33.74 25.67 -17.02
N PHE A 3 -34.04 24.36 -16.92
CA PHE A 3 -34.53 23.51 -18.02
C PHE A 3 -33.64 23.58 -19.28
N LEU A 4 -32.34 23.81 -19.10
CA LEU A 4 -31.42 23.94 -20.22
C LEU A 4 -31.23 22.56 -20.87
N THR A 5 -31.58 22.44 -22.15
CA THR A 5 -31.48 21.19 -22.92
C THR A 5 -30.21 21.09 -23.76
N SER A 6 -29.53 22.22 -24.00
CA SER A 6 -28.25 22.26 -24.72
C SER A 6 -27.37 23.42 -24.25
N ILE A 7 -26.06 23.26 -24.41
CA ILE A 7 -25.10 24.34 -24.19
C ILE A 7 -24.75 24.97 -25.55
N PRO A 8 -24.82 26.30 -25.70
CA PRO A 8 -24.47 26.96 -26.95
C PRO A 8 -23.01 26.70 -27.33
N TYR A 9 -22.75 26.32 -28.58
CA TYR A 9 -21.39 26.07 -29.09
C TYR A 9 -20.43 27.26 -28.93
N ASP A 10 -20.97 28.48 -28.92
CA ASP A 10 -20.20 29.71 -28.70
C ASP A 10 -19.53 29.79 -27.31
N ILE A 11 -19.87 28.90 -26.37
CA ILE A 11 -19.17 28.83 -25.08
C ILE A 11 -17.68 28.56 -25.25
N SER A 12 -17.29 27.82 -26.28
CA SER A 12 -15.89 27.54 -26.64
C SER A 12 -15.04 28.80 -26.87
N LYS A 13 -15.66 29.95 -27.17
CA LYS A 13 -14.98 31.24 -27.35
C LYS A 13 -14.54 31.88 -26.04
N LEU A 14 -15.03 31.40 -24.89
CA LEU A 14 -14.71 31.91 -23.56
C LEU A 14 -13.38 31.33 -23.07
N ILE A 15 -12.28 31.61 -23.77
CA ILE A 15 -10.95 31.02 -23.51
C ILE A 15 -10.40 31.24 -22.09
N ASN A 16 -10.90 32.23 -21.36
CA ASN A 16 -10.54 32.56 -19.98
C ASN A 16 -11.51 31.97 -18.94
N LEU A 17 -12.49 31.16 -19.36
CA LEU A 17 -13.47 30.56 -18.48
C LEU A 17 -12.79 29.50 -17.61
N GLU A 18 -12.67 29.75 -16.30
CA GLU A 18 -12.06 28.80 -15.36
C GLU A 18 -13.07 27.85 -14.72
N THR A 19 -14.33 28.25 -14.60
CA THR A 19 -15.36 27.46 -13.93
C THR A 19 -16.67 27.54 -14.71
N PHE A 20 -17.20 26.38 -15.08
CA PHE A 20 -18.51 26.26 -15.70
C PHE A 20 -19.40 25.33 -14.88
N LYS A 21 -20.61 25.81 -14.55
CA LYS A 21 -21.56 25.12 -13.68
C LYS A 21 -22.94 25.14 -14.32
N ALA A 22 -23.41 23.97 -14.76
CA ALA A 22 -24.72 23.77 -15.37
C ALA A 22 -25.49 22.61 -14.71
N GLN A 23 -25.30 22.42 -13.39
CA GLN A 23 -26.03 21.40 -12.65
C GLN A 23 -27.54 21.66 -12.57
N CYS A 24 -28.32 20.60 -12.37
CA CYS A 24 -29.78 20.65 -12.23
C CYS A 24 -30.48 21.22 -13.48
N ASN A 25 -30.19 20.64 -14.66
CA ASN A 25 -30.80 20.97 -15.95
C ASN A 25 -31.26 19.70 -16.68
N GLU A 26 -31.51 19.80 -17.99
CA GLU A 26 -32.02 18.72 -18.85
C GLU A 26 -31.07 18.44 -20.02
N LEU A 27 -29.76 18.58 -19.79
CA LEU A 27 -28.74 18.31 -20.82
C LEU A 27 -28.70 16.81 -21.12
N ILE A 28 -28.76 16.44 -22.40
CA ILE A 28 -28.82 15.02 -22.85
C ILE A 28 -27.53 14.59 -23.54
N ILE A 29 -27.03 15.40 -24.46
CA ILE A 29 -25.81 15.12 -25.23
C ILE A 29 -24.92 16.37 -25.21
N LEU A 30 -23.62 16.16 -25.05
CA LEU A 30 -22.60 17.19 -25.14
C LEU A 30 -21.70 16.85 -26.33
N GLU A 31 -21.82 17.58 -27.43
CA GLU A 31 -20.99 17.40 -28.63
C GLU A 31 -20.23 18.67 -28.99
N ASN A 32 -18.90 18.58 -28.97
CA ASN A 32 -17.92 19.62 -29.27
C ASN A 32 -18.09 20.93 -28.49
N VAL A 33 -18.66 20.87 -27.28
CA VAL A 33 -19.07 22.07 -26.55
C VAL A 33 -17.88 22.74 -25.85
N PHE A 34 -17.02 21.94 -25.21
CA PHE A 34 -15.91 22.46 -24.38
C PHE A 34 -14.56 22.47 -25.11
N THR A 35 -14.53 22.07 -26.37
CA THR A 35 -13.34 22.10 -27.22
C THR A 35 -12.77 23.52 -27.28
N GLY A 36 -11.47 23.67 -26.97
CA GLY A 36 -10.76 24.96 -27.04
C GLY A 36 -10.79 25.80 -25.75
N LEU A 37 -11.49 25.35 -24.70
CA LEU A 37 -11.47 26.01 -23.38
C LEU A 37 -10.18 25.70 -22.63
N THR A 38 -9.11 26.43 -22.94
CA THR A 38 -7.77 26.18 -22.40
C THR A 38 -7.56 26.60 -20.95
N SER A 39 -8.47 27.37 -20.35
CA SER A 39 -8.38 27.82 -18.95
C SER A 39 -9.33 27.11 -17.99
N LEU A 40 -10.18 26.19 -18.48
CA LEU A 40 -11.23 25.57 -17.68
C LEU A 40 -10.64 24.62 -16.64
N LYS A 41 -10.88 24.90 -15.35
CA LYS A 41 -10.44 24.10 -14.20
C LYS A 41 -11.56 23.27 -13.59
N VAL A 42 -12.78 23.79 -13.53
CA VAL A 42 -13.92 23.11 -12.91
C VAL A 42 -15.11 23.08 -13.86
N LEU A 43 -15.59 21.87 -14.15
CA LEU A 43 -16.78 21.61 -14.97
C LEU A 43 -17.81 20.83 -14.13
N ASN A 44 -18.95 21.44 -13.83
CA ASN A 44 -20.06 20.78 -13.14
C ASN A 44 -21.30 20.65 -14.03
N LEU A 45 -21.67 19.39 -14.29
CA LEU A 45 -22.77 18.93 -15.12
C LEU A 45 -23.69 17.95 -14.35
N SER A 46 -23.60 17.90 -13.02
CA SER A 46 -24.36 16.95 -12.21
C SER A 46 -25.88 17.18 -12.30
N ILE A 47 -26.68 16.13 -12.10
CA ILE A 47 -28.15 16.23 -12.07
C ILE A 47 -28.65 16.76 -13.43
N ASN A 48 -28.36 15.98 -14.48
CA ASN A 48 -28.80 16.19 -15.86
C ASN A 48 -29.28 14.83 -16.43
N GLN A 49 -29.41 14.71 -17.76
CA GLN A 49 -29.83 13.49 -18.46
C GLN A 49 -28.74 13.02 -19.44
N ILE A 50 -27.47 13.28 -19.12
CA ILE A 50 -26.35 13.07 -20.04
C ILE A 50 -26.15 11.57 -20.24
N THR A 51 -26.23 11.11 -21.49
CA THR A 51 -26.06 9.68 -21.85
C THR A 51 -24.65 9.37 -22.36
N THR A 52 -23.93 10.37 -22.87
CA THR A 52 -22.56 10.23 -23.36
C THR A 52 -21.71 11.45 -22.99
N ILE A 53 -20.45 11.20 -22.60
CA ILE A 53 -19.44 12.26 -22.42
C ILE A 53 -18.64 12.37 -23.71
N GLU A 54 -18.46 13.59 -24.23
CA GLU A 54 -17.56 13.80 -25.36
C GLU A 54 -16.10 13.52 -25.01
N ARG A 55 -15.38 12.98 -25.99
CA ARG A 55 -13.95 12.68 -25.88
C ARG A 55 -13.11 13.90 -25.53
N SER A 56 -13.40 15.06 -26.13
CA SER A 56 -12.61 16.28 -26.01
C SER A 56 -12.51 16.82 -24.57
N ILE A 57 -13.45 16.49 -23.67
CA ILE A 57 -13.38 16.86 -22.25
C ILE A 57 -12.09 16.34 -21.62
N PHE A 58 -11.65 15.12 -21.99
CA PHE A 58 -10.44 14.49 -21.47
C PHE A 58 -9.15 15.04 -22.09
N ASP A 59 -9.26 15.89 -23.12
CA ASP A 59 -8.12 16.57 -23.74
C ASP A 59 -7.84 17.95 -23.11
N ILE A 60 -8.73 18.44 -22.23
CA ILE A 60 -8.56 19.73 -21.53
C ILE A 60 -7.51 19.57 -20.42
N ILE A 61 -6.27 19.93 -20.71
CA ILE A 61 -5.11 19.76 -19.81
C ILE A 61 -5.27 20.53 -18.48
N THR A 62 -6.01 21.63 -18.50
CA THR A 62 -6.22 22.50 -17.32
C THR A 62 -7.40 22.08 -16.45
N LEU A 63 -8.20 21.10 -16.87
CA LEU A 63 -9.38 20.68 -16.12
C LEU A 63 -8.95 19.89 -14.89
N GLU A 64 -9.19 20.43 -13.69
CA GLU A 64 -8.84 19.82 -12.41
C GLU A 64 -9.99 18.97 -11.87
N LYS A 65 -11.25 19.37 -12.14
CA LYS A 65 -12.44 18.70 -11.60
C LYS A 65 -13.60 18.64 -12.59
N LEU A 66 -14.09 17.43 -12.84
CA LEU A 66 -15.28 17.10 -13.63
C LEU A 66 -16.35 16.47 -12.74
N ILE A 67 -17.49 17.13 -12.57
CA ILE A 67 -18.61 16.67 -11.74
C ILE A 67 -19.76 16.32 -12.67
N ILE A 68 -20.14 15.04 -12.76
CA ILE A 68 -21.20 14.58 -13.68
C ILE A 68 -22.08 13.48 -13.05
N TYR A 69 -22.16 13.47 -11.72
CA TYR A 69 -23.02 12.55 -10.99
C TYR A 69 -24.52 12.78 -11.28
N ALA A 70 -25.36 11.78 -11.01
CA ALA A 70 -26.80 11.82 -11.27
C ALA A 70 -27.10 12.17 -12.74
N ASN A 71 -26.63 11.31 -13.64
CA ASN A 71 -26.84 11.38 -15.09
C ASN A 71 -27.25 9.99 -15.61
N SER A 72 -27.20 9.78 -16.92
CA SER A 72 -27.62 8.53 -17.58
C SER A 72 -26.47 7.87 -18.35
N LEU A 73 -25.24 7.99 -17.84
CA LEU A 73 -24.06 7.39 -18.45
C LEU A 73 -24.05 5.87 -18.24
N GLU A 74 -24.09 5.12 -19.34
CA GLU A 74 -23.96 3.66 -19.34
C GLU A 74 -22.55 3.18 -19.68
N LEU A 75 -21.83 3.92 -20.50
CA LEU A 75 -20.47 3.63 -20.94
C LEU A 75 -19.60 4.89 -20.86
N LEU A 76 -18.28 4.72 -20.85
CA LEU A 76 -17.32 5.82 -20.85
C LEU A 76 -16.58 5.88 -22.19
N PRO A 77 -16.15 7.07 -22.65
CA PRO A 77 -15.38 7.15 -23.88
C PRO A 77 -13.98 6.56 -23.69
N SER A 78 -13.52 5.76 -24.66
CA SER A 78 -12.28 4.99 -24.58
C SER A 78 -11.03 5.84 -24.37
N ASN A 79 -11.06 7.13 -24.73
CA ASN A 79 -9.94 8.04 -24.56
C ASN A 79 -9.73 8.50 -23.11
N ILE A 80 -10.64 8.20 -22.17
CA ILE A 80 -10.41 8.37 -20.74
C ILE A 80 -9.11 7.69 -20.28
N ASN A 81 -8.78 6.54 -20.88
CA ASN A 81 -7.55 5.79 -20.63
C ASN A 81 -6.28 6.51 -21.13
N ASN A 82 -6.44 7.42 -22.09
CA ASN A 82 -5.36 8.19 -22.73
C ASN A 82 -5.39 9.68 -22.36
N MET A 83 -6.16 10.07 -21.34
CA MET A 83 -6.25 11.47 -20.93
C MET A 83 -4.89 12.02 -20.51
N ARG A 84 -4.56 13.23 -20.99
CA ARG A 84 -3.26 13.87 -20.74
C ARG A 84 -3.13 14.38 -19.32
N ASN A 85 -4.21 14.91 -18.75
CA ASN A 85 -4.23 15.30 -17.36
C ASN A 85 -4.50 14.06 -16.50
N ARG A 86 -3.45 13.44 -15.97
CA ARG A 86 -3.55 12.25 -15.09
C ARG A 86 -4.04 12.55 -13.68
N ASN A 87 -4.31 13.82 -13.32
CA ASN A 87 -4.79 14.24 -12.00
C ASN A 87 -6.24 14.79 -12.06
N LEU A 88 -6.93 14.69 -13.20
CA LEU A 88 -8.32 15.14 -13.30
C LEU A 88 -9.21 14.29 -12.38
N GLN A 89 -9.89 14.96 -11.45
CA GLN A 89 -10.89 14.34 -10.57
C GLN A 89 -12.25 14.25 -11.28
N ILE A 90 -12.89 13.08 -11.25
CA ILE A 90 -14.15 12.83 -11.96
C ILE A 90 -15.18 12.26 -10.98
N GLU A 91 -16.37 12.85 -10.88
CA GLU A 91 -17.46 12.34 -10.05
C GLU A 91 -18.60 11.79 -10.94
N LEU A 92 -18.79 10.47 -10.93
CA LEU A 92 -19.73 9.70 -11.76
C LEU A 92 -20.82 8.95 -10.95
N PHE A 93 -20.91 9.12 -9.62
CA PHE A 93 -21.94 8.43 -8.83
C PHE A 93 -23.36 8.74 -9.34
N ASP A 94 -24.33 7.90 -9.02
CA ASP A 94 -25.69 7.91 -9.57
C ASP A 94 -25.74 7.90 -11.11
N ASN A 95 -24.88 7.11 -11.76
CA ASN A 95 -24.96 6.80 -13.20
C ASN A 95 -25.15 5.29 -13.43
N PRO A 96 -25.92 4.85 -14.43
CA PRO A 96 -26.16 3.43 -14.74
C PRO A 96 -24.99 2.77 -15.50
N LEU A 97 -23.76 2.90 -15.01
CA LEU A 97 -22.55 2.39 -15.67
C LEU A 97 -22.61 0.86 -15.83
N ARG A 98 -22.47 0.35 -17.06
CA ARG A 98 -22.50 -1.08 -17.37
C ARG A 98 -21.15 -1.76 -17.07
N LEU A 99 -21.25 -2.99 -16.56
CA LEU A 99 -20.17 -3.97 -16.46
C LEU A 99 -20.26 -4.96 -17.63
N ARG A 100 -19.18 -5.66 -17.95
CA ARG A 100 -19.17 -6.58 -19.09
C ARG A 100 -19.91 -7.87 -18.71
N LEU A 101 -21.03 -8.12 -19.38
CA LEU A 101 -21.90 -9.28 -19.16
C LEU A 101 -22.19 -10.02 -20.48
N ASP A 102 -21.17 -10.14 -21.34
CA ASP A 102 -21.10 -11.05 -22.52
C ASP A 102 -21.18 -10.43 -23.94
N GLU A 103 -21.50 -9.14 -24.11
CA GLU A 103 -21.47 -8.46 -25.43
C GLU A 103 -20.64 -7.17 -25.40
N ASP A 104 -19.80 -6.95 -26.42
CA ASP A 104 -19.01 -5.72 -26.60
C ASP A 104 -19.91 -4.54 -26.99
N PRO A 105 -19.54 -3.28 -26.66
CA PRO A 105 -20.36 -2.14 -27.01
C PRO A 105 -20.46 -1.97 -28.53
N ASP A 106 -21.65 -1.62 -29.01
CA ASP A 106 -21.90 -1.34 -30.45
C ASP A 106 -20.98 -0.25 -31.02
N ASN A 107 -20.49 0.65 -30.15
CA ASN A 107 -19.57 1.71 -30.48
C ASN A 107 -18.16 1.41 -29.93
N PRO A 108 -17.14 1.16 -30.79
CA PRO A 108 -15.77 0.87 -30.34
C PRO A 108 -15.08 2.07 -29.67
N GLU A 109 -15.72 3.23 -29.72
CA GLU A 109 -15.28 4.46 -29.08
C GLU A 109 -15.68 4.55 -27.60
N LEU A 110 -16.53 3.64 -27.14
CA LEU A 110 -17.00 3.52 -25.77
C LEU A 110 -16.45 2.24 -25.14
N ILE A 111 -16.26 2.27 -23.84
CA ILE A 111 -15.74 1.16 -23.04
C ILE A 111 -16.62 0.93 -21.82
N PHE A 112 -16.62 -0.30 -21.32
CA PHE A 112 -17.21 -0.60 -20.02
C PHE A 112 -16.40 0.06 -18.91
N PHE A 113 -17.04 0.24 -17.76
CA PHE A 113 -16.37 0.84 -16.61
C PHE A 113 -15.14 0.02 -16.15
N GLU A 114 -15.20 -1.31 -16.25
CA GLU A 114 -14.11 -2.23 -15.90
C GLU A 114 -12.88 -2.12 -16.81
N ASP A 115 -13.06 -1.61 -18.04
CA ASP A 115 -11.98 -1.43 -19.01
C ASP A 115 -11.22 -0.11 -18.77
N VAL A 116 -11.63 0.71 -17.80
CA VAL A 116 -10.91 1.92 -17.41
C VAL A 116 -9.61 1.53 -16.69
N ASN A 117 -8.50 2.12 -17.11
CA ASN A 117 -7.18 1.90 -16.54
C ASN A 117 -7.19 2.18 -15.03
N GLN A 118 -6.58 1.28 -14.26
CA GLN A 118 -6.48 1.39 -12.80
C GLN A 118 -5.87 2.73 -12.34
N ASP A 119 -4.87 3.24 -13.06
CA ASP A 119 -4.22 4.52 -12.75
C ASP A 119 -5.13 5.74 -12.97
N ILE A 120 -6.25 5.57 -13.70
CA ILE A 120 -7.27 6.60 -13.92
C ILE A 120 -8.41 6.44 -12.92
N LEU A 121 -8.82 5.19 -12.64
CA LEU A 121 -9.85 4.87 -11.63
C LEU A 121 -9.56 5.47 -10.25
N LYS A 122 -8.28 5.72 -9.93
CA LYS A 122 -7.87 6.38 -8.68
C LYS A 122 -8.35 7.83 -8.52
N ASN A 123 -8.79 8.48 -9.61
CA ASN A 123 -9.31 9.85 -9.61
C ASN A 123 -10.82 9.90 -9.91
N ILE A 124 -11.47 8.75 -10.06
CA ILE A 124 -12.90 8.65 -10.40
C ILE A 124 -13.68 8.22 -9.16
N GLY A 125 -14.64 9.03 -8.74
CA GLY A 125 -15.71 8.60 -7.85
C GLY A 125 -16.88 8.03 -8.65
N TYR A 126 -17.42 6.87 -8.28
CA TYR A 126 -18.46 6.15 -9.03
C TYR A 126 -19.25 5.22 -8.09
N ASP A 127 -20.38 4.69 -8.54
CA ASP A 127 -21.12 3.70 -7.76
C ASP A 127 -20.54 2.29 -7.94
N ALA A 128 -20.23 1.57 -6.86
CA ALA A 128 -20.08 0.12 -7.01
C ALA A 128 -21.47 -0.51 -7.10
N ILE A 129 -21.68 -1.27 -8.17
CA ILE A 129 -22.87 -2.08 -8.38
C ILE A 129 -22.59 -3.48 -7.83
N ILE A 130 -23.26 -3.84 -6.73
CA ILE A 130 -23.22 -5.21 -6.18
C ILE A 130 -24.46 -5.96 -6.67
N MET A 131 -24.25 -6.97 -7.51
CA MET A 131 -25.30 -7.89 -7.96
C MET A 131 -25.41 -9.08 -7.00
N PHE A 132 -26.47 -9.13 -6.19
CA PHE A 132 -26.76 -10.33 -5.40
C PHE A 132 -27.39 -11.41 -6.29
N GLN A 133 -26.61 -12.46 -6.59
CA GLN A 133 -27.07 -13.60 -7.41
C GLN A 133 -28.35 -14.27 -6.86
N GLU A 134 -28.63 -14.14 -5.55
CA GLU A 134 -29.78 -14.77 -4.90
C GLU A 134 -31.03 -13.89 -4.82
N THR A 135 -30.91 -12.56 -4.95
CA THR A 135 -32.06 -11.65 -4.73
C THR A 135 -32.39 -10.77 -5.93
N GLY A 136 -31.50 -10.65 -6.92
CA GLY A 136 -31.71 -9.78 -8.08
C GLY A 136 -31.83 -8.29 -7.74
N ILE A 137 -31.46 -7.90 -6.52
CA ILE A 137 -31.50 -6.52 -6.04
C ILE A 137 -30.15 -5.86 -6.36
N GLU A 138 -30.20 -4.79 -7.14
CA GLU A 138 -29.07 -3.91 -7.44
C GLU A 138 -28.94 -2.87 -6.30
N ILE A 139 -27.79 -2.85 -5.61
CA ILE A 139 -27.46 -1.81 -4.63
C ILE A 139 -26.37 -0.92 -5.22
N LYS A 140 -26.66 0.38 -5.37
CA LYS A 140 -25.70 1.42 -5.78
C LYS A 140 -25.12 2.11 -4.54
N ARG A 141 -23.79 2.17 -4.42
CA ARG A 141 -23.07 2.89 -3.34
C ARG A 141 -21.97 3.75 -3.94
N GLY A 142 -21.99 5.07 -3.70
CA GLY A 142 -20.98 6.00 -4.21
C GLY A 142 -19.62 5.87 -3.51
N TYR A 143 -18.55 5.72 -4.29
CA TYR A 143 -17.17 5.74 -3.85
C TYR A 143 -16.52 7.06 -4.23
N THR A 144 -15.66 7.62 -3.37
CA THR A 144 -14.78 8.73 -3.72
C THR A 144 -13.32 8.28 -3.65
N ASN A 145 -12.75 7.94 -4.81
CA ASN A 145 -11.31 7.93 -5.00
C ASN A 145 -10.89 9.38 -5.35
N MET A 146 -10.90 10.27 -4.35
CA MET A 146 -10.38 11.64 -4.49
C MET A 146 -8.96 11.73 -3.92
N ASP A 147 -8.04 12.38 -4.62
CA ASP A 147 -6.61 12.49 -4.29
C ASP A 147 -6.28 12.54 -2.80
N LEU A 148 -5.45 11.60 -2.36
CA LEU A 148 -4.69 11.81 -1.14
C LEU A 148 -3.57 12.78 -1.47
N ASN A 149 -3.79 14.08 -1.25
CA ASN A 149 -2.67 15.02 -1.24
C ASN A 149 -1.92 14.89 0.09
N VAL A 150 -1.22 13.77 0.24
CA VAL A 150 -0.37 13.37 1.37
C VAL A 150 0.61 14.50 1.74
N LYS A 151 1.02 15.33 0.76
CA LYS A 151 1.87 16.51 0.99
C LYS A 151 1.16 17.66 1.72
N ALA A 152 -0.13 17.88 1.49
CA ALA A 152 -0.92 18.93 2.15
C ALA A 152 -1.17 18.62 3.63
N TYR A 153 -1.18 17.35 4.03
CA TYR A 153 -1.42 16.94 5.42
C TYR A 153 -0.37 17.44 6.41
N TYR A 154 0.89 17.61 6.01
CA TYR A 154 1.89 18.23 6.89
C TYR A 154 1.52 19.67 7.29
N GLU A 155 0.79 20.38 6.43
CA GLU A 155 0.33 21.74 6.70
C GLU A 155 -0.94 21.73 7.55
N GLU A 156 -1.89 20.85 7.26
CA GLU A 156 -3.13 20.71 8.03
C GLU A 156 -2.91 20.21 9.47
N LEU A 157 -1.93 19.33 9.67
CA LEU A 157 -1.58 18.76 10.98
C LEU A 157 -0.70 19.67 11.85
N ASN A 158 -0.32 20.86 11.35
CA ASN A 158 0.62 21.78 12.01
C ASN A 158 1.97 21.14 12.37
N ILE A 159 2.47 20.20 11.55
CA ILE A 159 3.78 19.57 11.78
C ILE A 159 4.90 20.58 11.47
N PRO A 160 5.86 20.81 12.38
CA PRO A 160 6.97 21.75 12.18
C PRO A 160 7.77 21.46 10.91
N ALA A 161 8.13 22.50 10.15
CA ALA A 161 8.76 22.36 8.84
C ALA A 161 10.09 21.57 8.86
N ASP A 162 10.76 21.58 9.99
CA ASP A 162 12.02 20.89 10.28
C ASP A 162 11.84 19.42 10.72
N GLU A 163 10.60 18.99 10.93
CA GLU A 163 10.20 17.59 11.21
C GLU A 163 9.49 16.94 10.02
N ARG A 164 9.12 17.72 9.00
CA ARG A 164 8.45 17.22 7.79
C ARG A 164 9.40 16.30 7.02
N LEU A 165 8.96 15.08 6.76
CA LEU A 165 9.69 14.14 5.92
C LEU A 165 9.47 14.48 4.43
N ASN A 166 10.49 14.22 3.63
CA ASN A 166 10.44 14.35 2.19
C ASN A 166 9.75 13.13 1.59
N LEU A 167 8.47 13.29 1.27
CA LEU A 167 7.63 12.23 0.73
C LEU A 167 8.18 11.60 -0.55
N GLU A 168 8.84 12.38 -1.41
CA GLU A 168 9.44 11.85 -2.64
C GLU A 168 10.57 10.85 -2.32
N GLU A 169 11.41 11.16 -1.34
CA GLU A 169 12.50 10.26 -0.94
C GLU A 169 11.98 9.06 -0.12
N ILE A 170 10.93 9.29 0.68
CA ILE A 170 10.23 8.21 1.39
C ILE A 170 9.56 7.25 0.39
N LYS A 171 9.01 7.78 -0.70
CA LYS A 171 8.39 7.00 -1.79
C LYS A 171 9.37 6.05 -2.47
N LEU A 172 10.66 6.39 -2.49
CA LEU A 172 11.73 5.54 -3.03
C LEU A 172 12.15 4.39 -2.11
N CYS A 173 11.57 4.25 -0.91
CA CYS A 173 11.88 3.16 0.02
C CYS A 173 11.02 1.94 -0.26
N GLN A 174 11.46 1.10 -1.20
CA GLN A 174 10.80 -0.17 -1.53
C GLN A 174 11.36 -1.33 -0.69
N ALA A 175 10.50 -2.26 -0.31
CA ALA A 175 10.92 -3.53 0.28
C ALA A 175 11.80 -4.28 -0.74
N VAL A 176 12.92 -4.83 -0.29
CA VAL A 176 13.73 -5.73 -1.11
C VAL A 176 13.08 -7.10 -1.00
N GLU A 177 12.70 -7.70 -2.13
CA GLU A 177 12.11 -9.04 -2.11
C GLU A 177 13.20 -10.12 -1.90
N PRO A 178 12.89 -11.25 -1.25
CA PRO A 178 13.76 -12.41 -1.22
C PRO A 178 13.98 -12.94 -2.65
N GLY A 179 15.09 -13.64 -2.84
CA GLY A 179 15.29 -14.40 -4.09
C GLY A 179 14.28 -15.55 -4.21
N ASN A 180 14.09 -16.04 -5.43
CA ASN A 180 13.23 -17.19 -5.68
C ASN A 180 13.64 -18.39 -4.82
N HIS A 181 12.64 -19.09 -4.27
CA HIS A 181 12.81 -20.33 -3.55
C HIS A 181 13.50 -21.38 -4.42
N ILE A 182 14.40 -22.15 -3.81
CA ILE A 182 15.17 -23.19 -4.50
C ILE A 182 15.00 -24.56 -3.83
N LYS A 183 14.38 -24.63 -2.65
CA LYS A 183 14.15 -25.87 -1.93
C LYS A 183 12.80 -26.47 -2.28
N ASN A 184 12.75 -27.80 -2.27
CA ASN A 184 11.51 -28.54 -2.32
C ASN A 184 10.90 -28.72 -0.92
N GLN A 185 9.62 -29.07 -0.88
CA GLN A 185 8.85 -29.32 0.33
C GLN A 185 9.60 -30.20 1.36
N ALA A 186 10.18 -31.32 0.93
CA ALA A 186 10.89 -32.24 1.82
C ALA A 186 12.18 -31.67 2.42
N GLN A 187 12.84 -30.75 1.71
CA GLN A 187 14.01 -30.03 2.24
C GLN A 187 13.59 -29.01 3.31
N ILE A 188 12.47 -28.32 3.11
CA ILE A 188 11.92 -27.38 4.09
C ILE A 188 11.45 -28.11 5.35
N GLU A 189 10.71 -29.21 5.21
CA GLU A 189 10.28 -30.07 6.34
C GLU A 189 11.46 -30.50 7.20
N LYS A 190 12.54 -31.00 6.58
CA LYS A 190 13.77 -31.37 7.30
C LYS A 190 14.45 -30.19 8.01
N THR A 191 14.38 -29.00 7.41
CA THR A 191 14.95 -27.78 8.00
C THR A 191 14.16 -27.39 9.25
N LEU A 192 12.83 -27.43 9.17
CA LEU A 192 11.94 -27.22 10.33
C LEU A 192 12.19 -28.25 11.44
N GLU A 193 12.30 -29.54 11.11
CA GLU A 193 12.61 -30.59 12.10
C GLU A 193 13.94 -30.34 12.83
N HIS A 194 14.94 -29.78 12.14
CA HIS A 194 16.20 -29.40 12.78
C HIS A 194 16.03 -28.18 13.69
N ILE A 195 15.40 -27.12 13.19
CA ILE A 195 15.13 -25.90 13.96
C ILE A 195 14.43 -26.24 15.28
N PHE A 196 13.31 -26.97 15.21
CA PHE A 196 12.47 -27.32 16.36
C PHE A 196 13.10 -28.35 17.31
N ARG A 197 14.23 -28.96 16.93
CA ARG A 197 15.07 -29.77 17.82
C ARG A 197 16.05 -28.91 18.60
N GLU A 198 16.54 -27.84 17.99
CA GLU A 198 17.60 -26.99 18.54
C GLU A 198 17.09 -25.85 19.40
N ILE A 199 15.87 -25.36 19.15
CA ILE A 199 15.21 -24.30 19.92
C ILE A 199 14.31 -24.86 21.02
N ASP A 200 14.17 -24.10 22.10
CA ASP A 200 13.25 -24.42 23.20
C ASP A 200 12.10 -23.41 23.21
N ILE A 201 10.91 -23.86 22.76
CA ILE A 201 9.68 -23.05 22.68
C ILE A 201 8.46 -23.86 23.12
N CYS A 202 7.45 -23.18 23.66
CA CYS A 202 6.19 -23.81 24.08
C CYS A 202 5.40 -24.33 22.87
N TYR A 203 4.74 -25.49 23.04
CA TYR A 203 3.92 -26.14 22.00
C TYR A 203 4.69 -26.42 20.69
N LYS A 204 5.96 -26.85 20.83
CA LYS A 204 6.88 -27.02 19.69
C LYS A 204 6.33 -27.95 18.61
N GLU A 205 5.70 -29.06 19.01
CA GLU A 205 5.22 -30.07 18.07
C GLU A 205 4.00 -29.55 17.31
N GLU A 206 3.09 -28.88 18.02
CA GLU A 206 1.89 -28.28 17.45
C GLU A 206 2.24 -27.14 16.49
N LYS A 207 3.19 -26.27 16.86
CA LYS A 207 3.69 -25.18 15.99
C LYS A 207 4.42 -25.71 14.76
N MET A 208 5.28 -26.72 14.91
CA MET A 208 5.94 -27.36 13.77
C MET A 208 4.91 -27.97 12.81
N ASN A 209 3.95 -28.72 13.35
CA ASN A 209 2.88 -29.33 12.55
C ASN A 209 2.01 -28.29 11.84
N PHE A 210 1.75 -27.15 12.47
CA PHE A 210 1.04 -26.02 11.87
C PHE A 210 1.79 -25.46 10.66
N LEU A 211 3.08 -25.17 10.80
CA LEU A 211 3.92 -24.68 9.70
C LEU A 211 4.06 -25.71 8.57
N ILE A 212 4.15 -27.00 8.90
CA ILE A 212 4.18 -28.08 7.89
C ILE A 212 2.87 -28.12 7.10
N ARG A 213 1.71 -27.93 7.71
CA ARG A 213 0.44 -27.88 6.95
C ARG A 213 0.40 -26.70 5.99
N ARG A 214 0.87 -25.51 6.41
CA ARG A 214 0.98 -24.34 5.53
C ARG A 214 1.89 -24.57 4.34
N ILE A 215 3.08 -25.12 4.56
CA ILE A 215 4.00 -25.38 3.45
C ILE A 215 3.43 -26.44 2.49
N ASN A 216 2.72 -27.45 3.03
CA ASN A 216 2.03 -28.44 2.20
C ASN A 216 0.97 -27.78 1.32
N ASP A 217 0.17 -26.87 1.85
CA ASP A 217 -0.85 -26.15 1.08
C ASP A 217 -0.24 -25.33 -0.07
N TYR A 218 0.94 -24.73 0.14
CA TYR A 218 1.63 -23.96 -0.89
C TYR A 218 2.23 -24.86 -1.97
N TYR A 219 2.91 -25.95 -1.59
CA TYR A 219 3.57 -26.87 -2.51
C TYR A 219 2.61 -27.91 -3.16
N PHE A 220 1.38 -28.09 -2.66
CA PHE A 220 0.41 -29.08 -3.17
C PHE A 220 0.02 -28.82 -4.64
N GLN A 221 -0.11 -27.57 -5.07
CA GLN A 221 -0.53 -27.22 -6.44
C GLN A 221 0.60 -27.26 -7.47
N ASP A 222 1.87 -27.27 -7.06
CA ASP A 222 3.02 -27.35 -7.97
C ASP A 222 3.11 -28.74 -8.65
N ARG A 223 2.46 -29.76 -8.06
CA ARG A 223 2.36 -31.12 -8.64
C ARG A 223 1.27 -31.29 -9.70
N ASN A 224 0.27 -30.39 -9.73
CA ASN A 224 -0.97 -30.56 -10.53
C ASN A 224 -1.17 -29.51 -11.63
N ILE A 225 -0.30 -28.50 -11.73
CA ILE A 225 -0.44 -27.44 -12.73
C ILE A 225 0.39 -27.79 -13.98
N ILE A 226 -0.30 -27.93 -15.12
CA ILE A 226 0.34 -27.92 -16.45
C ILE A 226 1.12 -26.61 -16.55
N LYS A 227 2.44 -26.69 -16.79
CA LYS A 227 3.29 -25.52 -17.11
C LYS A 227 2.72 -24.82 -18.34
N THR A 228 1.79 -23.91 -18.13
CA THR A 228 1.28 -23.00 -19.15
C THR A 228 2.27 -21.85 -19.26
N GLU A 229 2.45 -21.31 -20.46
CA GLU A 229 3.39 -20.20 -20.72
C GLU A 229 3.04 -18.92 -19.95
N ASN A 230 1.84 -18.83 -19.36
CA ASN A 230 1.41 -17.76 -18.47
C ASN A 230 0.81 -18.33 -17.17
N PRO A 231 1.56 -18.38 -16.06
CA PRO A 231 1.03 -18.86 -14.79
C PRO A 231 -0.11 -17.97 -14.29
N THR A 232 -1.12 -18.60 -13.69
CA THR A 232 -2.27 -17.90 -13.09
C THR A 232 -1.81 -16.94 -11.99
N LYS A 233 -2.62 -15.90 -11.72
CA LYS A 233 -2.35 -14.92 -10.66
C LYS A 233 -2.16 -15.58 -9.29
N GLU A 234 -2.92 -16.64 -9.01
CA GLU A 234 -2.82 -17.43 -7.78
C GLU A 234 -1.50 -18.21 -7.69
N TYR A 235 -0.99 -18.74 -8.80
CA TYR A 235 0.30 -19.44 -8.85
C TYR A 235 1.47 -18.50 -8.50
N LYS A 236 1.51 -17.31 -9.12
CA LYS A 236 2.55 -16.31 -8.82
C LYS A 236 2.53 -15.90 -7.34
N LYS A 237 1.33 -15.77 -6.76
CA LYS A 237 1.14 -15.42 -5.34
C LYS A 237 1.68 -16.51 -4.40
N ARG A 238 1.37 -17.78 -4.67
CA ARG A 238 1.89 -18.91 -3.86
C ARG A 238 3.40 -18.98 -3.92
N ASN A 239 4.00 -18.81 -5.09
CA ASN A 239 5.47 -18.81 -5.21
C ASN A 239 6.12 -17.69 -4.39
N SER A 240 5.55 -16.49 -4.44
CA SER A 240 6.05 -15.38 -3.61
C SER A 240 5.99 -15.74 -2.12
N ILE A 241 4.88 -16.31 -1.64
CA ILE A 241 4.75 -16.78 -0.25
C ILE A 241 5.84 -17.80 0.10
N ILE A 242 6.15 -18.73 -0.81
CA ILE A 242 7.22 -19.71 -0.62
C ILE A 242 8.59 -19.02 -0.56
N ASP A 243 8.86 -18.03 -1.41
CA ASP A 243 10.11 -17.26 -1.41
C ASP A 243 10.37 -16.61 -0.05
N TYR A 244 9.36 -15.95 0.52
CA TYR A 244 9.44 -15.36 1.86
C TYR A 244 9.58 -16.42 2.95
N PHE A 245 8.76 -17.48 2.90
CA PHE A 245 8.80 -18.53 3.91
C PHE A 245 10.16 -19.24 3.95
N GLU A 246 10.69 -19.66 2.78
CA GLU A 246 11.98 -20.33 2.68
C GLU A 246 13.10 -19.45 3.26
N PHE A 247 13.12 -18.16 2.93
CA PHE A 247 14.10 -17.24 3.48
C PHE A 247 14.03 -17.16 5.01
N ILE A 248 12.82 -17.01 5.56
CA ILE A 248 12.61 -16.91 7.02
C ILE A 248 13.12 -18.17 7.72
N ILE A 249 12.76 -19.35 7.19
CA ILE A 249 13.20 -20.63 7.74
C ILE A 249 14.72 -20.76 7.68
N ASP A 250 15.36 -20.31 6.61
CA ASP A 250 16.82 -20.36 6.49
C ASP A 250 17.53 -19.47 7.51
N GLU A 251 16.98 -18.27 7.74
CA GLU A 251 17.53 -17.38 8.75
C GLU A 251 17.33 -17.91 10.16
N ILE A 252 16.15 -18.44 10.47
CA ILE A 252 15.88 -19.10 11.74
C ILE A 252 16.82 -20.31 11.91
N TYR A 253 17.07 -21.08 10.85
CA TYR A 253 18.03 -22.17 10.87
C TYR A 253 19.43 -21.68 11.24
N ILE A 254 19.94 -20.65 10.57
CA ILE A 254 21.24 -20.03 10.88
C ILE A 254 21.29 -19.53 12.34
N MET A 255 20.21 -18.92 12.83
CA MET A 255 20.12 -18.46 14.22
C MET A 255 20.06 -19.60 15.23
N SER A 256 19.43 -20.73 14.87
CA SER A 256 19.31 -21.92 15.72
C SER A 256 20.63 -22.65 15.91
N ILE A 257 21.49 -22.67 14.87
CA ILE A 257 22.84 -23.25 14.97
C ILE A 257 23.86 -22.25 15.55
N ALA A 258 23.56 -20.94 15.49
CA ALA A 258 24.29 -19.92 16.21
C ALA A 258 23.87 -19.89 17.69
N ASN A 259 24.63 -19.20 18.55
CA ASN A 259 24.23 -18.94 19.95
C ASN A 259 23.05 -17.92 20.06
N LYS A 260 22.07 -17.99 19.16
CA LYS A 260 20.90 -17.09 19.06
C LYS A 260 19.56 -17.84 19.14
N LYS A 261 19.56 -19.05 19.68
CA LYS A 261 18.38 -19.94 19.81
C LYS A 261 17.15 -19.27 20.44
N LYS A 262 17.34 -18.44 21.48
CA LYS A 262 16.24 -17.70 22.12
C LYS A 262 15.51 -16.77 21.14
N TYR A 263 16.28 -16.02 20.35
CA TYR A 263 15.73 -15.08 19.36
C TYR A 263 15.03 -15.80 18.21
N ALA A 264 15.61 -16.93 17.75
CA ALA A 264 14.96 -17.80 16.77
C ALA A 264 13.58 -18.29 17.27
N GLY A 265 13.47 -18.62 18.56
CA GLY A 265 12.21 -18.98 19.19
C GLY A 265 11.19 -17.84 19.24
N GLU A 266 11.62 -16.63 19.62
CA GLU A 266 10.75 -15.43 19.65
C GLU A 266 10.18 -15.10 18.27
N ILE A 267 11.00 -15.21 17.21
CA ILE A 267 10.56 -15.04 15.83
C ILE A 267 9.44 -16.03 15.48
N ILE A 268 9.64 -17.32 15.79
CA ILE A 268 8.65 -18.36 15.49
C ILE A 268 7.35 -18.06 16.24
N ASP A 269 7.45 -17.72 17.53
CA ASP A 269 6.29 -17.45 18.37
C ASP A 269 5.45 -16.28 17.83
N ASN A 270 6.11 -15.19 17.42
CA ASN A 270 5.43 -14.04 16.81
C ASN A 270 4.80 -14.44 15.47
N MET A 271 5.56 -15.08 14.58
CA MET A 271 5.08 -15.44 13.24
C MET A 271 3.87 -16.38 13.30
N VAL A 272 3.90 -17.42 14.15
CA VAL A 272 2.74 -18.34 14.26
C VAL A 272 1.56 -17.69 14.97
N SER A 273 1.80 -16.80 15.94
CA SER A 273 0.74 -16.02 16.58
C SER A 273 0.01 -15.16 15.57
N ASP A 274 0.74 -14.43 14.72
CA ASP A 274 0.17 -13.58 13.67
C ASP A 274 -0.59 -14.39 12.61
N LEU A 275 -0.23 -15.67 12.42
CA LEU A 275 -0.98 -16.62 11.58
C LEU A 275 -2.23 -17.20 12.27
N ASN A 276 -2.63 -16.69 13.44
CA ASN A 276 -3.72 -17.20 14.27
C ASN A 276 -3.55 -18.67 14.68
N PHE A 277 -2.33 -19.06 15.06
CA PHE A 277 -2.07 -20.40 15.56
C PHE A 277 -2.83 -20.70 16.86
N GLU A 278 -3.63 -21.77 16.85
CA GLU A 278 -4.27 -22.33 18.03
C GLU A 278 -3.77 -23.76 18.31
N VAL A 279 -3.40 -24.02 19.56
CA VAL A 279 -2.79 -25.30 20.00
C VAL A 279 -3.66 -26.53 19.65
N LYS A 280 -4.99 -26.38 19.63
CA LYS A 280 -5.94 -27.49 19.40
C LYS A 280 -6.57 -27.48 18.00
N ASP A 281 -6.20 -26.54 17.14
CA ASP A 281 -6.73 -26.49 15.79
C ASP A 281 -5.93 -27.41 14.85
N SER A 282 -6.54 -28.56 14.53
CA SER A 282 -5.96 -29.52 13.60
C SER A 282 -6.35 -29.27 12.14
N LYS A 283 -7.20 -28.28 11.86
CA LYS A 283 -7.77 -28.00 10.54
C LYS A 283 -7.57 -26.57 10.07
N ASP A 284 -6.86 -25.75 10.85
CA ASP A 284 -6.48 -24.40 10.48
C ASP A 284 -7.70 -23.53 10.10
N LYS A 285 -8.78 -23.70 10.85
CA LYS A 285 -10.08 -23.07 10.61
C LYS A 285 -10.02 -21.55 10.74
N ASN A 286 -9.10 -21.05 11.57
CA ASN A 286 -8.97 -19.65 11.91
C ASN A 286 -7.76 -18.98 11.22
N VAL A 287 -7.11 -19.69 10.29
CA VAL A 287 -5.95 -19.16 9.57
C VAL A 287 -6.41 -18.12 8.55
N THR A 288 -5.64 -17.04 8.47
CA THR A 288 -5.87 -15.94 7.53
C THR A 288 -5.95 -16.45 6.08
N CYS A 289 -6.64 -15.71 5.22
CA CYS A 289 -6.65 -16.03 3.78
C CYS A 289 -5.22 -15.96 3.19
N LEU A 290 -5.03 -16.46 1.97
CA LEU A 290 -3.71 -16.52 1.35
C LEU A 290 -3.03 -15.13 1.25
N ASP A 291 -3.78 -14.04 1.16
CA ASP A 291 -3.21 -12.69 1.20
C ASP A 291 -2.67 -12.32 2.59
N GLY A 292 -3.41 -12.62 3.65
CA GLY A 292 -2.99 -12.37 5.02
C GLY A 292 -1.74 -13.16 5.41
N GLN A 293 -1.67 -14.43 5.00
CA GLN A 293 -0.49 -15.26 5.21
C GLN A 293 0.75 -14.65 4.54
N GLY A 294 0.62 -14.16 3.30
CA GLY A 294 1.69 -13.46 2.59
C GLY A 294 2.19 -12.22 3.34
N GLN A 295 1.29 -11.40 3.89
CA GLN A 295 1.67 -10.24 4.70
C GLN A 295 2.46 -10.61 5.94
N ILE A 296 2.05 -11.68 6.62
CA ILE A 296 2.71 -12.14 7.84
C ILE A 296 4.15 -12.58 7.51
N TYR A 297 4.36 -13.28 6.40
CA TYR A 297 5.73 -13.62 5.99
C TYR A 297 6.52 -12.40 5.52
N ILE A 298 5.95 -11.45 4.79
CA ILE A 298 6.66 -10.21 4.40
C ILE A 298 7.12 -9.42 5.62
N SER A 299 6.22 -9.19 6.59
CA SER A 299 6.55 -8.47 7.82
C SER A 299 7.59 -9.22 8.65
N THR A 300 7.43 -10.54 8.80
CA THR A 300 8.42 -11.41 9.47
C THR A 300 9.77 -11.36 8.77
N TYR A 301 9.81 -11.42 7.44
CA TYR A 301 11.01 -11.26 6.63
C TYR A 301 11.69 -9.92 6.93
N LEU A 302 10.98 -8.80 6.84
CA LEU A 302 11.54 -7.47 7.10
C LEU A 302 12.15 -7.34 8.51
N ASN A 303 11.59 -8.03 9.50
CA ASN A 303 12.10 -8.07 10.88
C ASN A 303 13.37 -8.93 11.06
N ILE A 304 13.60 -9.91 10.19
CA ILE A 304 14.65 -10.92 10.36
C ILE A 304 15.86 -10.65 9.49
N ILE A 305 15.70 -10.08 8.29
CA ILE A 305 16.77 -10.04 7.28
C ILE A 305 18.07 -9.53 7.89
N PRO A 306 19.10 -10.38 7.97
CA PRO A 306 20.43 -9.95 8.33
C PRO A 306 20.97 -9.02 7.26
N ASP A 307 21.82 -8.10 7.68
CA ASP A 307 22.66 -7.35 6.76
C ASP A 307 23.34 -8.29 5.77
N ASN A 308 23.04 -8.12 4.49
CA ASN A 308 24.05 -8.42 3.50
C ASN A 308 25.23 -7.51 3.85
N ARG A 309 26.43 -8.05 4.10
CA ARG A 309 27.59 -7.24 4.55
C ARG A 309 27.98 -6.13 3.54
N SER A 310 27.38 -6.12 2.36
CA SER A 310 27.52 -5.08 1.34
C SER A 310 26.53 -3.92 1.48
N MET A 311 25.50 -4.02 2.32
CA MET A 311 24.52 -2.95 2.50
C MET A 311 25.10 -1.82 3.32
N ASN A 312 25.03 -0.61 2.79
CA ASN A 312 25.48 0.59 3.49
C ASN A 312 24.39 1.15 4.42
N ALA A 313 24.79 2.08 5.28
CA ALA A 313 23.88 2.73 6.24
C ALA A 313 22.60 3.28 5.60
N LYS A 314 22.67 3.84 4.39
CA LYS A 314 21.51 4.42 3.69
C LYS A 314 20.48 3.35 3.34
N GLU A 315 20.91 2.20 2.83
CA GLU A 315 20.01 1.08 2.52
C GLU A 315 19.40 0.48 3.79
N LYS A 316 20.14 0.45 4.90
CA LYS A 316 19.62 -0.05 6.17
C LYS A 316 18.53 0.86 6.72
N ILE A 317 18.75 2.18 6.68
CA ILE A 317 17.73 3.18 7.05
C ILE A 317 16.49 3.08 6.13
N LYS A 318 16.66 2.86 4.82
CA LYS A 318 15.54 2.60 3.89
C LYS A 318 14.65 1.47 4.38
N ARG A 319 15.23 0.33 4.75
CA ARG A 319 14.47 -0.84 5.22
C ARG A 319 13.77 -0.59 6.55
N ILE A 320 14.44 0.04 7.51
CA ILE A 320 13.85 0.43 8.80
C ILE A 320 12.62 1.33 8.55
N ILE A 321 12.75 2.30 7.65
CA ILE A 321 11.63 3.17 7.28
C ILE A 321 10.50 2.36 6.63
N THR A 322 10.79 1.47 5.68
CA THR A 322 9.78 0.63 5.02
C THR A 322 9.00 -0.21 6.02
N SER A 323 9.69 -0.93 6.91
CA SER A 323 9.05 -1.72 7.97
C SER A 323 8.18 -0.85 8.88
N LEU A 324 8.69 0.32 9.30
CA LEU A 324 7.91 1.23 10.14
C LEU A 324 6.61 1.70 9.47
N LYS A 325 6.62 1.96 8.16
CA LYS A 325 5.41 2.36 7.42
C LYS A 325 4.36 1.24 7.48
N GLU A 326 4.77 0.00 7.22
CA GLU A 326 3.87 -1.16 7.22
C GLU A 326 3.29 -1.42 8.61
N ASP A 327 4.13 -1.35 9.65
CA ASP A 327 3.70 -1.53 11.03
C ASP A 327 2.69 -0.49 11.49
N ILE A 328 2.95 0.81 11.21
CA ILE A 328 2.00 1.88 11.53
C ILE A 328 0.69 1.64 10.80
N LEU A 329 0.77 1.34 9.50
CA LEU A 329 -0.42 1.15 8.69
C LEU A 329 -1.25 -0.04 9.19
N LYS A 330 -0.60 -1.19 9.45
CA LYS A 330 -1.25 -2.38 10.00
C LYS A 330 -1.97 -2.06 11.31
N LYS A 331 -1.30 -1.32 12.19
CA LYS A 331 -1.85 -0.91 13.49
C LYS A 331 -3.05 0.03 13.39
N ILE A 332 -3.05 0.99 12.47
CA ILE A 332 -4.18 1.93 12.32
C ILE A 332 -5.37 1.31 11.57
N THR A 333 -5.12 0.24 10.80
CA THR A 333 -6.15 -0.51 10.07
C THR A 333 -6.67 -1.75 10.81
N ALA A 334 -6.03 -2.16 11.90
CA ALA A 334 -6.52 -3.24 12.75
C ALA A 334 -7.13 -2.63 14.01
N PRO A 335 -8.46 -2.63 14.18
CA PRO A 335 -9.08 -2.21 15.44
C PRO A 335 -8.60 -3.11 16.60
N GLY A 336 -8.65 -2.58 17.82
CA GLY A 336 -7.95 -3.12 18.99
C GLY A 336 -8.20 -4.59 19.35
N ASN A 337 -7.42 -5.07 20.34
CA ASN A 337 -7.13 -6.45 20.79
C ASN A 337 -8.24 -7.54 20.89
N GLU A 338 -9.45 -7.35 20.39
CA GLU A 338 -10.52 -8.37 20.41
C GLU A 338 -11.18 -8.62 19.04
N GLU A 339 -10.78 -7.92 17.97
CA GLU A 339 -11.30 -8.15 16.61
C GLU A 339 -10.24 -8.78 15.69
N GLU A 340 -10.68 -9.64 14.76
CA GLU A 340 -9.80 -10.27 13.77
C GLU A 340 -9.10 -9.20 12.91
N GLU A 341 -7.80 -9.40 12.60
CA GLU A 341 -7.06 -8.46 11.74
C GLU A 341 -7.85 -8.16 10.45
N GLU A 342 -8.15 -6.89 10.20
CA GLU A 342 -8.79 -6.44 8.97
C GLU A 342 -7.78 -6.40 7.81
N VAL A 343 -7.16 -7.54 7.53
CA VAL A 343 -6.12 -7.76 6.51
C VAL A 343 -6.52 -7.13 5.17
N GLU A 344 -7.79 -7.25 4.80
CA GLU A 344 -8.33 -6.67 3.56
C GLU A 344 -8.34 -5.13 3.57
N ILE A 345 -8.61 -4.48 4.71
CA ILE A 345 -8.54 -3.03 4.86
C ILE A 345 -7.07 -2.58 4.82
N PHE A 346 -6.19 -3.29 5.52
CA PHE A 346 -4.74 -3.05 5.48
C PHE A 346 -4.20 -3.11 4.05
N ILE A 347 -4.47 -4.20 3.31
CA ILE A 347 -4.01 -4.39 1.92
C ILE A 347 -4.53 -3.26 1.03
N LYS A 348 -5.81 -2.88 1.19
CA LYS A 348 -6.40 -1.79 0.43
C LYS A 348 -5.69 -0.46 0.70
N TRP A 349 -5.43 -0.12 1.96
CA TRP A 349 -4.70 1.11 2.26
C TRP A 349 -3.22 1.05 1.87
N LYS A 350 -2.59 -0.13 1.93
CA LYS A 350 -1.22 -0.34 1.43
C LYS A 350 -1.16 -0.04 -0.07
N TYR A 351 -2.14 -0.51 -0.85
CA TYR A 351 -2.26 -0.19 -2.27
C TYR A 351 -2.45 1.31 -2.51
N ILE A 352 -3.42 1.93 -1.82
CA ILE A 352 -3.75 3.36 -1.98
C ILE A 352 -2.54 4.24 -1.61
N LEU A 353 -1.87 3.94 -0.50
CA LEU A 353 -0.72 4.70 -0.02
C LEU A 353 0.57 4.31 -0.74
N SER A 354 0.63 3.19 -1.45
CA SER A 354 1.84 2.77 -2.19
C SER A 354 2.32 3.82 -3.18
N GLU A 355 1.39 4.39 -3.94
CA GLU A 355 1.69 5.44 -4.92
C GLU A 355 2.19 6.73 -4.26
N GLU A 356 1.67 7.10 -3.08
CA GLU A 356 1.99 8.39 -2.44
C GLU A 356 3.15 8.31 -1.44
N LEU A 357 3.30 7.17 -0.76
CA LEU A 357 4.21 6.96 0.36
C LEU A 357 5.27 5.88 0.09
N GLY A 358 5.20 5.18 -1.05
CA GLY A 358 6.17 4.15 -1.43
C GLY A 358 6.09 2.89 -0.59
N PHE A 359 4.87 2.41 -0.36
CA PHE A 359 4.67 1.00 0.02
C PHE A 359 4.85 0.09 -1.20
N GLN A 360 5.04 -1.20 -0.97
CA GLN A 360 5.01 -2.19 -2.04
C GLN A 360 3.60 -2.27 -2.64
N LYS A 361 3.48 -2.04 -3.96
CA LYS A 361 2.21 -2.12 -4.68
C LYS A 361 1.84 -3.58 -4.86
N GLU A 362 0.91 -4.06 -4.04
CA GLU A 362 0.32 -5.37 -4.28
C GLU A 362 -0.72 -5.25 -5.38
N THR A 363 -0.60 -6.05 -6.44
CA THR A 363 -1.59 -6.02 -7.53
C THR A 363 -2.97 -6.34 -6.96
N ASN A 364 -3.88 -5.35 -6.91
CA ASN A 364 -5.29 -5.46 -6.47
C ASN A 364 -5.83 -6.88 -6.63
N LEU A 365 -5.79 -7.66 -5.55
CA LEU A 365 -6.34 -9.01 -5.45
C LEU A 365 -7.69 -8.85 -4.78
N TYR A 366 -8.70 -8.39 -5.53
CA TYR A 366 -10.07 -8.38 -5.02
C TYR A 366 -10.56 -9.81 -4.88
N ALA A 367 -10.86 -10.20 -3.65
CA ALA A 367 -11.84 -11.22 -3.34
C ALA A 367 -12.74 -10.65 -2.23
N TYR A 368 -13.94 -10.24 -2.63
CA TYR A 368 -15.17 -10.08 -1.83
C TYR A 368 -15.15 -9.18 -0.59
N LEU A 369 -15.59 -7.93 -0.75
CA LEU A 369 -16.18 -7.18 0.36
C LEU A 369 -17.71 -7.27 0.28
N ASP A 370 -18.37 -7.91 1.25
CA ASP A 370 -19.15 -7.20 2.30
C ASP A 370 -19.72 -8.21 3.34
N LYS A 371 -20.43 -7.77 4.38
CA LYS A 371 -21.90 -7.80 4.23
C LYS A 371 -22.69 -6.57 4.71
N SER A 372 -22.12 -5.61 5.43
CA SER A 372 -22.80 -4.31 5.64
C SER A 372 -21.94 -3.16 6.19
N ASP A 373 -20.85 -3.40 6.92
CA ASP A 373 -20.24 -2.39 7.81
C ASP A 373 -18.70 -2.27 7.73
N ARG A 374 -18.13 -2.15 6.52
CA ARG A 374 -16.84 -1.44 6.35
C ARG A 374 -17.02 -0.07 5.67
N THR A 375 -18.24 0.46 5.77
CA THR A 375 -18.80 1.55 4.96
C THR A 375 -18.30 2.93 5.38
N GLU A 376 -17.88 3.09 6.62
CA GLU A 376 -16.70 3.89 6.91
C GLU A 376 -15.50 2.94 6.71
N LEU A 377 -14.60 3.14 5.74
CA LEU A 377 -13.24 2.54 5.84
C LEU A 377 -12.39 3.27 6.92
N TYR A 378 -13.12 3.66 7.97
CA TYR A 378 -12.96 4.49 9.16
C TYR A 378 -12.38 5.90 9.01
N ASP A 379 -12.92 6.67 8.07
CA ASP A 379 -12.50 8.02 7.67
C ASP A 379 -11.11 8.02 7.02
N LYS A 380 -11.12 8.15 5.68
CA LYS A 380 -9.90 8.32 4.88
C LYS A 380 -8.99 9.40 5.44
N LYS A 381 -9.59 10.48 5.93
CA LYS A 381 -8.86 11.54 6.61
C LYS A 381 -8.22 11.03 7.89
N TYR A 382 -8.95 10.29 8.72
CA TYR A 382 -8.41 9.67 9.94
C TYR A 382 -7.21 8.77 9.66
N ILE A 383 -7.30 7.80 8.74
CA ILE A 383 -6.17 6.88 8.46
C ILE A 383 -4.92 7.65 8.03
N VAL A 384 -5.08 8.65 7.16
CA VAL A 384 -3.95 9.45 6.67
C VAL A 384 -3.42 10.37 7.75
N GLU A 385 -4.29 11.02 8.51
CA GLU A 385 -3.91 11.83 9.66
C GLU A 385 -3.15 11.00 10.70
N GLN A 386 -3.65 9.82 11.08
CA GLN A 386 -2.99 8.94 12.05
C GLN A 386 -1.67 8.43 11.51
N PHE A 387 -1.61 8.02 10.24
CA PHE A 387 -0.35 7.61 9.62
C PHE A 387 0.69 8.71 9.78
N PHE A 388 0.35 9.97 9.46
CA PHE A 388 1.28 11.09 9.57
C PHE A 388 1.60 11.52 11.00
N ARG A 389 0.64 11.42 11.92
CA ARG A 389 0.86 11.68 13.34
C ARG A 389 1.83 10.68 13.95
N GLU A 390 1.78 9.43 13.51
CA GLU A 390 2.68 8.37 13.98
C GLU A 390 4.01 8.34 13.21
N PHE A 391 3.99 8.65 11.90
CA PHE A 391 5.16 8.60 11.03
C PHE A 391 5.98 9.89 11.12
N THR A 392 6.64 10.04 12.27
CA THR A 392 7.44 11.22 12.63
C THR A 392 8.94 10.92 12.67
N LEU A 393 9.75 11.97 12.65
CA LEU A 393 11.20 11.89 12.91
C LEU A 393 11.50 11.13 14.20
N GLN A 394 10.72 11.40 15.24
CA GLN A 394 10.81 10.76 16.55
C GLN A 394 10.57 9.25 16.44
N ARG A 395 9.54 8.83 15.69
CA ARG A 395 9.25 7.41 15.48
C ARG A 395 10.35 6.71 14.69
N ILE A 396 10.90 7.35 13.66
CA ILE A 396 12.07 6.83 12.92
C ILE A 396 13.27 6.67 13.85
N ARG A 397 13.56 7.65 14.72
CA ARG A 397 14.61 7.55 15.74
C ARG A 397 14.41 6.33 16.63
N ASP A 398 13.21 6.16 17.16
CA ASP A 398 12.90 5.06 18.08
C ASP A 398 13.09 3.72 17.38
N GLU A 399 12.70 3.61 16.11
CA GLU A 399 12.90 2.39 15.33
C GLU A 399 14.37 2.09 15.06
N ILE A 400 15.18 3.09 14.71
CA ILE A 400 16.63 2.93 14.57
C ILE A 400 17.25 2.52 15.92
N ASN A 401 16.81 3.13 17.02
CA ASN A 401 17.31 2.81 18.36
C ASN A 401 16.94 1.40 18.82
N LYS A 402 15.77 0.87 18.43
CA LYS A 402 15.45 -0.55 18.64
C LYS A 402 16.47 -1.45 17.95
N HIS A 403 16.83 -1.13 16.70
CA HIS A 403 17.84 -1.89 15.95
C HIS A 403 19.24 -1.77 16.59
N LEU A 404 19.61 -0.59 17.10
CA LEU A 404 20.88 -0.37 17.81
C LEU A 404 20.99 -1.11 19.14
N LYS A 405 19.87 -1.49 19.75
CA LYS A 405 19.83 -2.30 20.98
C LYS A 405 20.03 -3.81 20.71
N ILE A 406 20.10 -4.23 19.46
CA ILE A 406 20.38 -5.63 19.12
C ILE A 406 21.90 -5.81 19.13
N GLU A 407 22.49 -6.51 20.10
CA GLU A 407 23.96 -6.53 20.34
C GLU A 407 24.84 -6.56 19.06
N ARG A 408 24.80 -7.63 18.26
CA ARG A 408 25.65 -7.72 17.06
C ARG A 408 25.21 -6.75 15.95
N LEU A 409 23.92 -6.73 15.63
CA LEU A 409 23.37 -5.94 14.50
C LEU A 409 23.44 -4.43 14.77
N GLY A 410 23.29 -4.05 16.03
CA GLY A 410 23.38 -2.69 16.52
C GLY A 410 24.80 -2.17 16.51
N ASN A 411 25.79 -2.99 16.84
CA ASN A 411 27.21 -2.63 16.67
C ASN A 411 27.56 -2.41 15.19
N GLU A 412 27.13 -3.33 14.30
CA GLU A 412 27.34 -3.21 12.86
C GLU A 412 26.68 -1.94 12.29
N LEU A 413 25.41 -1.69 12.64
CA LEU A 413 24.68 -0.49 12.25
C LEU A 413 25.35 0.78 12.80
N TYR A 414 25.80 0.77 14.06
CA TYR A 414 26.50 1.88 14.68
C TYR A 414 27.79 2.23 13.92
N ASP A 415 28.60 1.24 13.54
CA ASP A 415 29.84 1.46 12.79
C ASP A 415 29.56 2.08 11.41
N GLN A 416 28.57 1.55 10.69
CA GLN A 416 28.16 2.09 9.38
C GLN A 416 27.63 3.53 9.48
N LEU A 417 26.80 3.82 10.48
CA LEU A 417 26.26 5.16 10.69
C LEU A 417 27.37 6.15 11.05
N ASN A 418 28.33 5.74 11.89
CA ASN A 418 29.48 6.57 12.20
C ASN A 418 30.37 6.84 11.00
N GLU A 419 30.63 5.84 10.16
CA GLU A 419 31.38 6.03 8.92
C GLU A 419 30.68 7.05 8.01
N TYR A 420 29.36 6.89 7.83
CA TYR A 420 28.55 7.80 7.03
C TYR A 420 28.54 9.24 7.58
N ILE A 421 28.37 9.43 8.89
CA ILE A 421 28.43 10.74 9.54
C ILE A 421 29.81 11.38 9.35
N ASN A 422 30.89 10.62 9.57
CA ASN A 422 32.26 11.10 9.37
C ASN A 422 32.52 11.51 7.91
N TYR A 423 31.93 10.80 6.95
CA TYR A 423 32.04 11.11 5.52
C TYR A 423 31.37 12.46 5.20
N ILE A 424 30.19 12.74 5.75
CA ILE A 424 29.43 13.97 5.44
C ILE A 424 29.97 15.20 6.18
N TYR A 425 30.28 15.06 7.47
CA TYR A 425 30.57 16.20 8.35
C TYR A 425 32.07 16.37 8.67
N GLY A 426 32.91 15.43 8.22
CA GLY A 426 34.35 15.44 8.45
C GLY A 426 34.75 15.03 9.87
N ARG A 427 36.02 14.61 10.05
CA ARG A 427 36.54 14.07 11.33
C ARG A 427 36.53 15.07 12.50
N ASN A 428 36.33 16.37 12.25
CA ASN A 428 36.49 17.43 13.27
C ASN A 428 35.21 17.75 14.07
N GLU A 429 34.03 17.26 13.68
CA GLU A 429 32.78 17.44 14.44
C GLU A 429 32.57 16.39 15.56
N GLN A 430 33.52 15.49 15.79
CA GLN A 430 33.50 14.41 16.80
C GLN A 430 33.37 14.85 18.29
N ARG A 431 33.13 16.14 18.59
CA ARG A 431 32.91 16.58 19.97
C ARG A 431 31.48 16.37 20.48
N SER A 432 30.49 16.16 19.62
CA SER A 432 29.22 15.54 20.04
C SER A 432 29.28 14.07 19.66
N LYS A 433 29.41 13.16 20.63
CA LYS A 433 29.16 11.74 20.36
C LYS A 433 27.70 11.64 19.92
N PRO A 434 27.38 11.32 18.64
CA PRO A 434 26.00 11.36 18.17
C PRO A 434 25.14 10.25 18.78
N PHE A 435 25.80 9.34 19.50
CA PHE A 435 25.20 8.26 20.24
C PHE A 435 25.50 8.41 21.73
N GLY A 436 24.44 8.43 22.53
CA GLY A 436 24.52 8.11 23.95
C GLY A 436 24.83 6.63 24.14
N ILE A 437 25.48 6.29 25.23
CA ILE A 437 25.71 4.90 25.65
C ILE A 437 24.73 4.59 26.76
N VAL A 438 24.00 3.47 26.65
CA VAL A 438 22.96 3.06 27.60
C VAL A 438 23.25 1.62 28.07
N ASP A 439 22.68 1.24 29.23
CA ASP A 439 22.89 -0.05 29.91
C ASP A 439 24.38 -0.37 30.15
N ASP A 440 25.04 0.47 30.96
CA ASP A 440 26.41 0.27 31.43
C ASP A 440 27.48 0.09 30.34
N GLY A 441 27.23 0.57 29.11
CA GLY A 441 28.21 0.42 28.02
C GLY A 441 27.76 -0.44 26.84
N LYS A 442 26.61 -1.11 26.94
CA LYS A 442 26.26 -2.21 26.05
C LYS A 442 25.53 -1.79 24.77
N PHE A 443 24.79 -0.69 24.79
CA PHE A 443 23.98 -0.26 23.65
C PHE A 443 24.17 1.21 23.29
N PHE A 444 23.89 1.52 22.03
CA PHE A 444 23.97 2.87 21.47
C PHE A 444 22.58 3.48 21.30
N GLN A 445 22.48 4.80 21.50
CA GLN A 445 21.24 5.55 21.35
C GLN A 445 21.46 6.86 20.60
N LEU A 446 20.86 7.00 19.41
CA LEU A 446 20.79 8.26 18.66
C LEU A 446 19.98 9.32 19.40
N GLN A 447 20.50 10.54 19.44
CA GLN A 447 19.80 11.73 19.93
C GLN A 447 19.02 12.43 18.80
N ASP A 448 18.09 13.33 19.16
CA ASP A 448 17.20 14.00 18.20
C ASP A 448 17.93 14.83 17.14
N GLU A 449 18.94 15.59 17.56
CA GLU A 449 19.75 16.41 16.63
C GLU A 449 20.53 15.54 15.64
N ASP A 450 20.91 14.32 16.04
CA ASP A 450 21.76 13.44 15.26
C ASP A 450 20.96 12.66 14.21
N VAL A 451 19.71 12.30 14.50
CA VAL A 451 18.80 11.74 13.47
C VAL A 451 18.55 12.76 12.37
N ARG A 452 18.44 14.05 12.69
CA ARG A 452 18.30 15.11 11.67
C ARG A 452 19.55 15.21 10.79
N LYS A 453 20.74 15.21 11.41
CA LYS A 453 22.02 15.22 10.69
C LYS A 453 22.19 13.97 9.81
N LEU A 454 21.63 12.83 10.23
CA LEU A 454 21.66 11.58 9.47
C LEU A 454 20.70 11.61 8.27
N LEU A 455 19.44 11.96 8.51
CA LEU A 455 18.36 11.85 7.51
C LEU A 455 18.41 12.95 6.46
N LYS A 456 18.84 14.17 6.82
CA LYS A 456 18.92 15.31 5.90
C LYS A 456 19.79 15.06 4.65
N PRO A 457 21.06 14.63 4.76
CA PRO A 457 21.90 14.34 3.59
C PRO A 457 21.45 13.10 2.80
N MET A 458 20.67 12.20 3.42
CA MET A 458 20.04 11.08 2.73
C MET A 458 18.83 11.49 1.88
N GLY A 459 18.32 12.72 2.06
CA GLY A 459 17.19 13.28 1.33
C GLY A 459 15.85 13.23 2.08
N TYR A 460 15.79 12.61 3.26
CA TYR A 460 14.53 12.29 3.94
C TYR A 460 13.83 13.46 4.63
N LEU A 461 14.47 14.61 4.81
CA LEU A 461 13.86 15.78 5.42
C LEU A 461 13.52 16.84 4.38
N PHE A 462 12.36 17.47 4.52
CA PHE A 462 11.96 18.54 3.62
C PHE A 462 12.95 19.71 3.71
N ILE A 463 13.49 20.11 2.56
CA ILE A 463 14.34 21.30 2.46
C ILE A 463 13.47 22.42 1.91
N LYS A 464 13.15 23.42 2.75
CA LYS A 464 12.50 24.64 2.27
C LYS A 464 13.42 25.29 1.23
N LYS A 465 13.05 25.22 -0.05
CA LYS A 465 13.72 26.01 -1.09
C LYS A 465 13.62 27.48 -0.66
N LYS A 466 14.78 28.10 -0.44
CA LYS A 466 14.88 29.53 -0.13
C LYS A 466 14.44 30.36 -1.30
#